data_AF-A0A3P7Q238-F1
#
_entry.id   AF-A0A3P7Q238-F1
#
_cell.length_a   1.000
_cell.length_b   1.000
_cell.length_c   1.000
_cell.angle_alpha   90.00
_cell.angle_beta   90.00
_cell.angle_gamma   90.00
#
_symmetry.space_group_name_H-M   'P 1'
#
loop_
_entity.id
_entity.type
_entity.pdbx_description
1 polymer ?
#
loop_
_entity_poly.entity_id
_entity_poly.type
_entity_poly.pdbx_seq_one_letter_code
_entity_poly.pdbx_strand_id
1 'polypeptide(L)'
;MRHLSPHVLIGLNLFVYNRATQACQKVMPRIRINELLSVRVPKSPSLPHQPSVPPPDVAVTETASISTNQAVALGDRPHEEQSSPSPAPDVAEESSIQVYKLQGMILHHGLSLGCGHYTCVAKVDANWVSFDDCSTSFTSLDQINRQPFATPYLLLYSKV
;
A
#
# COMPACT_ATOMS: atom_id res chain seq x y z
N MET A 1 -2.77 12.89 8.25
CA MET A 1 -1.76 11.97 7.70
C MET A 1 -2.17 10.54 8.04
N ARG A 2 -2.15 9.59 7.10
CA ARG A 2 -2.33 8.17 7.42
C ARG A 2 -1.03 7.66 8.05
N HIS A 3 -1.02 7.43 9.36
CA HIS A 3 0.12 6.84 10.04
C HIS A 3 -0.08 5.33 10.16
N LEU A 4 0.90 4.54 9.77
CA LEU A 4 0.87 3.09 9.95
C LEU A 4 1.29 2.76 11.39
N SER A 5 0.76 1.67 11.92
CA SER A 5 1.13 1.18 13.26
C SER A 5 2.64 0.91 13.34
N PRO A 6 3.30 1.17 14.49
CA PRO A 6 4.70 0.77 14.71
C PRO A 6 4.91 -0.74 14.58
N HIS A 7 3.86 -1.54 14.78
CA HIS A 7 3.87 -2.99 14.64
C HIS A 7 2.83 -3.43 13.63
N VAL A 8 3.21 -4.29 12.71
CA VAL A 8 2.34 -4.84 11.67
C VAL A 8 2.32 -6.36 11.81
N LEU A 9 1.12 -6.90 12.01
CA LEU A 9 0.86 -8.33 11.96
C LEU A 9 0.25 -8.66 10.59
N ILE A 10 0.93 -9.51 9.82
CA ILE A 10 0.44 -9.98 8.52
C ILE A 10 -0.07 -11.41 8.71
N GLY A 11 -1.38 -11.59 8.52
CA GLY A 11 -2.01 -12.91 8.48
C GLY A 11 -2.06 -13.45 7.06
N LEU A 12 -1.54 -14.66 6.87
CA LEU A 12 -1.60 -15.37 5.60
C LEU A 12 -2.81 -16.31 5.60
N ASN A 13 -3.66 -16.17 4.58
CA ASN A 13 -4.87 -16.97 4.43
C ASN A 13 -4.50 -18.37 3.91
N LEU A 14 -4.09 -19.25 4.83
CA LEU A 14 -3.65 -20.61 4.50
C LEU A 14 -4.78 -21.60 4.28
N PHE A 15 -5.99 -21.33 4.76
CA PHE A 15 -7.09 -22.30 4.70
C PHE A 15 -8.25 -21.75 3.89
N VAL A 16 -8.74 -22.58 2.97
CA VAL A 16 -9.90 -22.26 2.14
C VAL A 16 -10.97 -23.31 2.41
N TYR A 17 -12.19 -22.82 2.65
CA TYR A 17 -13.35 -23.67 2.83
C TYR A 17 -14.19 -23.68 1.55
N ASN A 18 -14.42 -24.87 0.99
CA ASN A 18 -15.31 -25.07 -0.13
C ASN A 18 -16.71 -25.46 0.38
N ARG A 19 -17.68 -24.57 0.22
CA ARG A 19 -19.07 -24.80 0.66
C ARG A 19 -19.79 -25.91 -0.13
N ALA A 20 -19.46 -26.12 -1.40
CA ALA A 20 -20.12 -27.12 -2.23
C ALA A 20 -19.71 -28.54 -1.83
N THR A 21 -18.41 -28.75 -1.56
CA THR A 21 -17.87 -30.06 -1.16
C THR A 21 -17.78 -30.24 0.35
N GLN A 22 -18.09 -29.21 1.14
CA GLN A 22 -17.91 -29.17 2.60
C GLN A 22 -16.48 -29.51 3.03
N ALA A 23 -15.49 -29.23 2.18
CA ALA A 23 -14.09 -29.59 2.41
C ALA A 23 -13.26 -28.35 2.73
N CYS A 24 -12.29 -28.50 3.65
CA CYS A 24 -11.26 -27.51 3.90
C CYS A 24 -9.93 -27.95 3.28
N GLN A 25 -9.25 -27.02 2.62
CA GLN A 25 -7.94 -27.26 2.04
C GLN A 25 -6.92 -26.27 2.61
N LYS A 26 -5.72 -26.77 2.92
CA LYS A 26 -4.56 -25.93 3.17
C LYS A 26 -3.93 -25.52 1.84
N VAL A 27 -3.87 -24.23 1.59
CA VAL A 27 -3.06 -23.63 0.54
C VAL A 27 -1.63 -23.54 1.06
N MET A 28 -0.69 -24.10 0.31
CA MET A 28 0.74 -24.07 0.64
C MET A 28 1.49 -23.20 -0.36
N PRO A 29 1.33 -21.87 -0.31
CA PRO A 29 1.99 -20.98 -1.25
C PRO A 29 3.50 -20.99 -0.98
N ARG A 30 4.30 -21.05 -2.03
CA ARG A 30 5.75 -20.83 -1.93
C ARG A 30 6.00 -19.33 -1.78
N ILE A 31 5.93 -18.84 -0.55
CA ILE A 31 6.22 -17.44 -0.21
C ILE A 31 7.63 -17.36 0.35
N ARG A 32 8.43 -16.43 -0.15
CA ARG A 32 9.70 -16.07 0.50
C ARG A 32 9.44 -15.03 1.58
N ILE A 33 9.81 -15.34 2.80
CA ILE A 33 9.73 -14.41 3.92
C ILE A 33 10.90 -13.44 3.82
N ASN A 34 10.61 -12.15 3.73
CA ASN A 34 11.62 -11.10 3.68
C ASN A 34 11.88 -10.55 5.09
N GLU A 35 13.15 -10.36 5.45
CA GLU A 35 13.49 -9.73 6.73
C GLU A 35 13.09 -8.25 6.77
N LEU A 36 13.15 -7.56 5.63
CA LEU A 36 12.75 -6.16 5.50
C LEU A 36 11.51 -6.03 4.62
N LEU A 37 10.60 -5.16 5.02
CA LEU A 37 9.38 -4.83 4.29
C LEU A 37 9.29 -3.32 4.09
N SER A 38 9.21 -2.90 2.83
CA SER A 38 9.03 -1.49 2.46
C SER A 38 7.59 -1.25 2.02
N VAL A 39 6.91 -0.32 2.69
CA VAL A 39 5.50 0.02 2.45
C VAL A 39 5.41 1.46 1.96
N ARG A 40 4.83 1.66 0.77
CA ARG A 40 4.53 2.99 0.24
C ARG A 40 3.19 3.46 0.79
N VAL A 41 3.18 4.63 1.43
CA VAL A 41 1.98 5.26 1.99
C VAL A 41 1.65 6.50 1.15
N PRO A 42 0.51 6.50 0.44
CA PRO A 42 0.04 7.68 -0.27
C PRO A 42 -0.22 8.82 0.70
N LYS A 43 0.26 10.02 0.37
CA LYS A 43 -0.11 11.24 1.10
C LYS A 43 -1.56 11.55 0.74
N SER A 44 -2.39 11.77 1.76
CA SER A 44 -3.76 12.24 1.53
C SER A 44 -3.69 13.59 0.81
N PRO A 45 -4.48 13.83 -0.26
CA PRO A 45 -4.52 15.13 -0.89
C PRO A 45 -4.90 16.17 0.15
N SER A 46 -4.05 17.20 0.30
CA SER A 46 -4.45 18.39 1.03
C SER A 46 -5.63 19.01 0.28
N LEU A 47 -6.78 19.15 0.94
CA LEU A 47 -7.89 19.94 0.40
C LEU A 47 -7.31 21.32 0.02
N PRO A 48 -7.57 21.82 -1.20
CA PRO A 48 -7.12 23.15 -1.55
C PRO A 48 -7.71 24.14 -0.54
N HIS A 49 -6.86 24.95 0.08
CA HIS A 49 -7.31 26.10 0.84
C HIS A 49 -8.21 26.95 -0.05
N GLN A 50 -9.51 26.95 0.25
CA GLN A 50 -10.45 27.87 -0.36
C GLN A 50 -9.92 29.28 -0.06
N PRO A 51 -9.66 30.14 -1.06
CA PRO A 51 -9.34 31.53 -0.80
C PRO A 51 -10.53 32.13 -0.05
N SER A 52 -10.30 32.62 1.16
CA SER A 52 -11.26 33.38 1.93
C SER A 52 -11.58 34.66 1.15
N VAL A 53 -12.70 34.64 0.43
CA VAL A 53 -13.28 35.84 -0.19
C VAL A 53 -13.72 36.75 0.95
N PRO A 54 -13.18 37.98 1.10
CA PRO A 54 -13.72 38.94 2.06
C PRO A 54 -15.15 39.34 1.63
N PRO A 55 -16.06 39.58 2.58
CA PRO A 55 -17.45 39.92 2.26
C PRO A 55 -17.50 41.24 1.46
N PRO A 56 -18.36 41.33 0.42
CA PRO A 56 -18.52 42.57 -0.32
C PRO A 56 -19.29 43.59 0.53
N ASP A 57 -18.69 44.75 0.72
CA ASP A 57 -19.35 45.95 1.20
C ASP A 57 -20.45 46.41 0.23
N VAL A 58 -21.50 46.97 0.82
CA VAL A 58 -22.82 47.22 0.24
C VAL A 58 -22.86 48.55 -0.54
N ALA A 59 -23.61 48.54 -1.66
CA ALA A 59 -24.14 49.66 -2.45
C ALA A 59 -23.11 50.44 -3.30
N VAL A 60 -23.35 50.80 -4.57
CA VAL A 60 -24.46 51.58 -5.15
C VAL A 60 -24.41 51.38 -6.69
N THR A 61 -25.56 51.04 -7.31
CA THR A 61 -26.25 51.68 -8.47
C THR A 61 -25.38 52.23 -9.63
N GLU A 62 -25.58 51.99 -10.95
CA GLU A 62 -26.75 52.20 -11.80
C GLU A 62 -26.55 51.63 -13.25
N THR A 63 -27.67 51.15 -13.81
CA THR A 63 -28.20 51.26 -15.21
C THR A 63 -27.41 50.92 -16.49
N ALA A 64 -28.04 50.00 -17.25
CA ALA A 64 -28.44 50.08 -18.69
C ALA A 64 -27.35 50.18 -19.78
N SER A 65 -27.49 49.74 -21.04
CA SER A 65 -28.32 48.83 -21.84
C SER A 65 -27.76 48.97 -23.29
N ILE A 66 -28.19 48.11 -24.23
CA ILE A 66 -28.15 48.26 -25.72
C ILE A 66 -26.78 47.96 -26.38
N SER A 67 -26.62 47.47 -27.61
CA SER A 67 -27.28 46.54 -28.56
C SER A 67 -26.51 46.69 -29.89
N THR A 68 -26.38 45.59 -30.65
CA THR A 68 -26.23 45.50 -32.13
C THR A 68 -25.11 46.24 -32.89
N ASN A 69 -24.25 45.49 -33.62
CA ASN A 69 -24.36 45.26 -35.09
C ASN A 69 -23.10 44.64 -35.73
N GLN A 70 -23.36 43.84 -36.76
CA GLN A 70 -22.44 43.18 -37.69
C GLN A 70 -21.68 44.16 -38.61
N ALA A 71 -20.50 43.75 -39.11
CA ALA A 71 -20.12 43.84 -40.53
C ALA A 71 -18.83 43.05 -40.83
N VAL A 72 -18.75 42.58 -42.08
CA VAL A 72 -17.86 41.59 -42.69
C VAL A 72 -16.72 42.27 -43.46
N ALA A 73 -15.50 41.69 -43.51
CA ALA A 73 -14.66 41.65 -44.72
C ALA A 73 -13.35 40.83 -44.53
N LEU A 74 -13.02 40.05 -45.56
CA LEU A 74 -11.86 39.17 -45.71
C LEU A 74 -10.55 39.91 -46.03
N GLY A 75 -9.41 39.30 -45.65
CA GLY A 75 -8.05 39.60 -46.13
C GLY A 75 -7.07 38.48 -45.72
N ASP A 76 -6.13 38.15 -46.60
CA ASP A 76 -5.57 36.81 -46.84
C ASP A 76 -4.07 36.68 -46.42
N ARG A 77 -3.71 35.57 -45.71
CA ARG A 77 -2.42 34.82 -45.64
C ARG A 77 -1.09 35.47 -45.14
N PRO A 78 0.01 34.69 -44.85
CA PRO A 78 0.14 33.35 -44.23
C PRO A 78 1.33 33.19 -43.21
N HIS A 79 1.42 32.01 -42.56
CA HIS A 79 2.58 31.39 -41.88
C HIS A 79 3.15 32.00 -40.58
N GLU A 80 2.84 31.37 -39.43
CA GLU A 80 3.73 31.27 -38.29
C GLU A 80 3.73 29.83 -37.73
N GLU A 81 4.93 29.29 -37.49
CA GLU A 81 5.20 28.00 -36.87
C GLU A 81 4.62 27.96 -35.44
N GLN A 82 3.57 27.17 -35.22
CA GLN A 82 3.02 26.99 -33.88
C GLN A 82 3.71 25.82 -33.18
N SER A 83 4.63 26.23 -32.31
CA SER A 83 5.36 25.46 -31.31
C SER A 83 4.46 24.47 -30.54
N SER A 84 5.04 23.31 -30.25
CA SER A 84 4.43 22.16 -29.57
C SER A 84 3.80 22.51 -28.22
N PRO A 85 2.65 21.91 -27.84
CA PRO A 85 2.19 22.00 -26.47
C PRO A 85 3.09 21.16 -25.55
N SER A 86 3.74 21.82 -24.59
CA SER A 86 4.44 21.15 -23.49
C SER A 86 3.46 20.34 -22.63
N PRO A 87 3.82 19.12 -22.20
CA PRO A 87 2.99 18.35 -21.28
C PRO A 87 2.93 19.06 -19.91
N ALA A 88 1.74 19.10 -19.32
CA ALA A 88 1.48 19.64 -17.99
C ALA A 88 2.44 19.02 -16.94
N PRO A 89 2.78 19.75 -15.86
CA PRO A 89 3.67 19.20 -14.83
C PRO A 89 2.99 17.98 -14.21
N ASP A 90 3.70 16.85 -14.28
CA ASP A 90 3.42 15.65 -13.49
C ASP A 90 3.19 16.09 -12.05
N VAL A 91 1.94 15.98 -11.60
CA VAL A 91 1.60 16.04 -10.18
C VAL A 91 2.15 14.74 -9.58
N ALA A 92 3.45 14.72 -9.30
CA ALA A 92 4.09 13.61 -8.65
C ALA A 92 3.39 13.40 -7.30
N GLU A 93 2.58 12.34 -7.21
CA GLU A 93 1.98 11.93 -5.95
C GLU A 93 3.09 11.67 -4.93
N GLU A 94 3.29 12.64 -4.05
CA GLU A 94 4.31 12.57 -3.02
C GLU A 94 3.94 11.44 -2.05
N SER A 95 4.66 10.33 -2.11
CA SER A 95 4.42 9.16 -1.27
C SER A 95 5.58 8.97 -0.30
N SER A 96 5.27 8.57 0.93
CA SER A 96 6.29 8.25 1.94
C SER A 96 6.55 6.74 1.96
N ILE A 97 7.80 6.34 2.16
CA ILE A 97 8.17 4.93 2.34
C ILE A 97 8.38 4.68 3.83
N GLN A 98 7.72 3.66 4.36
CA GLN A 98 7.93 3.17 5.72
C GLN A 98 8.57 1.78 5.65
N VAL A 99 9.65 1.59 6.40
CA VAL A 99 10.40 0.32 6.43
C VAL A 99 10.11 -0.39 7.73
N TYR A 100 9.93 -1.71 7.64
CA TYR A 100 9.71 -2.59 8.77
C TYR A 100 10.69 -3.76 8.73
N LYS A 101 11.04 -4.27 9.90
CA LYS A 101 11.89 -5.43 10.10
C LYS A 101 11.13 -6.55 10.78
N LEU A 102 11.27 -7.76 10.26
CA LEU A 102 10.65 -8.98 10.79
C LEU A 102 11.21 -9.28 12.19
N GLN A 103 10.31 -9.52 13.13
CA GLN A 103 10.63 -9.85 14.53
C GLN A 103 10.35 -11.32 14.83
N GLY A 104 9.32 -11.90 14.21
CA GLY A 104 8.95 -13.28 14.43
C GLY A 104 7.85 -13.74 13.50
N MET A 105 7.59 -15.04 13.54
CA MET A 105 6.56 -15.69 12.76
C MET A 105 6.01 -16.92 13.46
N ILE A 106 4.75 -17.22 13.17
CA ILE A 106 4.13 -18.50 13.47
C ILE A 106 4.09 -19.32 12.20
N LEU A 107 4.61 -20.54 12.27
CA LEU A 107 4.59 -21.51 11.20
C LEU A 107 3.52 -22.55 11.50
N HIS A 108 2.77 -22.95 10.47
CA HIS A 108 1.89 -24.12 10.52
C HIS A 108 2.51 -25.25 9.69
N HIS A 109 2.83 -26.36 10.35
CA HIS A 109 3.29 -27.60 9.74
C HIS A 109 2.11 -28.49 9.38
N GLY A 110 2.26 -29.34 8.38
CA GLY A 110 1.22 -30.31 7.97
C GLY A 110 0.48 -29.91 6.69
N LEU A 111 -0.45 -30.75 6.27
CA LEU A 111 -1.08 -30.67 4.94
C LEU A 111 -2.55 -30.22 4.97
N SER A 112 -3.18 -30.15 6.14
CA SER A 112 -4.61 -29.87 6.24
C SER A 112 -4.94 -29.03 7.48
N LEU A 113 -6.21 -28.68 7.65
CA LEU A 113 -6.70 -28.02 8.87
C LEU A 113 -6.82 -29.02 10.04
N GLY A 114 -7.15 -30.29 9.74
CA GLY A 114 -7.42 -31.31 10.76
C GLY A 114 -6.16 -31.98 11.32
N CYS A 115 -5.00 -31.73 10.73
CA CYS A 115 -3.72 -32.20 11.22
C CYS A 115 -2.64 -31.16 10.96
N GLY A 116 -1.88 -30.84 12.00
CA GLY A 116 -0.79 -29.89 11.90
C GLY A 116 -0.16 -29.62 13.25
N HIS A 117 0.98 -28.94 13.18
CA HIS A 117 1.76 -28.54 14.34
C HIS A 117 2.12 -27.06 14.19
N TYR A 118 2.03 -26.29 15.27
CA TYR A 118 2.38 -24.88 15.23
C TYR A 118 3.72 -24.68 15.92
N THR A 119 4.64 -24.00 15.24
CA THR A 119 5.90 -23.58 15.86
C THR A 119 6.08 -22.08 15.73
N CYS A 120 6.92 -21.52 16.58
CA CYS A 120 7.28 -20.12 16.56
C CYS A 120 8.73 -19.98 16.11
N VAL A 121 9.03 -18.98 15.28
CA VAL A 121 10.40 -18.52 15.08
C VAL A 121 10.46 -17.05 15.45
N ALA A 122 11.40 -16.68 16.32
CA ALA A 122 11.59 -15.30 16.73
C ALA A 122 13.05 -14.86 16.59
N LYS A 123 13.24 -13.56 16.42
CA LYS A 123 14.55 -12.93 16.47
C LYS A 123 14.91 -12.66 17.93
N VAL A 124 15.95 -13.33 18.42
CA VAL A 124 16.53 -13.11 19.75
C VAL A 124 17.91 -12.51 19.54
N ASP A 125 18.08 -11.26 19.96
CA ASP A 125 19.25 -10.44 19.64
C ASP A 125 19.48 -10.36 18.11
N ALA A 126 20.57 -10.96 17.64
CA ALA A 126 20.92 -11.02 16.21
C ALA A 126 20.45 -12.32 15.52
N ASN A 127 20.03 -13.33 16.29
CA ASN A 127 19.87 -14.70 15.80
C ASN A 127 18.40 -15.07 15.64
N TRP A 128 18.12 -15.91 14.65
CA TRP A 128 16.81 -16.56 14.52
C TRP A 128 16.79 -17.83 15.36
N VAL A 129 15.76 -17.96 16.20
CA VAL A 129 15.55 -19.12 17.07
C VAL A 129 14.19 -19.72 16.77
N SER A 130 14.18 -21.02 16.50
CA SER A 130 12.98 -21.83 16.35
C SER A 130 12.59 -22.42 17.71
N PHE A 131 11.33 -22.22 18.09
CA PHE A 131 10.69 -22.76 19.27
C PHE A 131 9.64 -23.77 18.82
N ASP A 132 9.88 -25.02 19.15
CA ASP A 132 9.02 -26.16 18.84
C ASP A 132 8.67 -26.85 20.16
N ASP A 133 7.52 -26.45 20.73
CA ASP A 133 7.06 -26.78 22.07
C ASP A 133 8.14 -26.54 23.15
N CYS A 134 8.67 -27.61 23.74
CA CYS A 134 9.71 -27.55 24.77
C CYS A 134 11.14 -27.52 24.19
N SER A 135 11.29 -27.56 22.86
CA SER A 135 12.59 -27.60 22.19
C SER A 135 12.91 -26.28 21.51
N THR A 136 14.19 -25.91 21.55
CA THR A 136 14.69 -24.66 20.97
C THR A 136 15.94 -24.92 20.15
N SER A 137 16.03 -24.32 18.97
CA SER A 137 17.21 -24.44 18.11
C SER A 137 17.47 -23.16 17.33
N PHE A 138 18.75 -22.88 17.05
CA PHE A 138 19.10 -21.82 16.11
C PHE A 138 18.66 -22.19 14.70
N THR A 139 18.22 -21.19 13.95
CA THR A 139 17.79 -21.35 12.56
C THR A 139 18.16 -20.11 11.73
N SER A 140 17.70 -20.07 10.48
CA SER A 140 17.83 -18.95 9.57
C SER A 140 16.61 -18.85 8.67
N LEU A 141 16.37 -17.67 8.09
CA LEU A 141 15.27 -17.49 7.12
C LEU A 141 15.41 -18.40 5.90
N ASP A 142 16.64 -18.69 5.46
CA ASP A 142 16.86 -19.61 4.34
C ASP A 142 16.46 -21.05 4.69
N GLN A 143 16.82 -21.53 5.89
CA GLN A 143 16.37 -22.85 6.37
C GLN A 143 14.85 -22.93 6.47
N ILE A 144 14.20 -21.90 7.03
CA ILE A 144 12.74 -21.84 7.16
C ILE A 144 12.06 -21.85 5.78
N ASN A 145 12.54 -21.00 4.85
CA ASN A 145 11.99 -20.93 3.49
C ASN A 145 12.17 -22.24 2.69
N ARG A 146 13.11 -23.10 3.07
CA ARG A 146 13.35 -24.42 2.44
C ARG A 146 12.65 -25.57 3.14
N GLN A 147 12.11 -25.36 4.34
CA GLN A 147 11.51 -26.42 5.14
C GLN A 147 10.21 -26.91 4.48
N PRO A 148 10.09 -28.21 4.15
CA PRO A 148 8.88 -28.74 3.53
C PRO A 148 7.72 -28.68 4.53
N PHE A 149 6.53 -28.35 4.02
CA PHE A 149 5.26 -28.30 4.78
C PHE A 149 5.17 -27.28 5.91
N ALA A 150 6.25 -26.56 6.21
CA ALA A 150 6.25 -25.40 7.08
C ALA A 150 5.77 -24.18 6.30
N THR A 151 4.53 -23.76 6.54
CA THR A 151 3.95 -22.58 5.88
C THR A 151 3.84 -21.45 6.88
N PRO A 152 4.38 -20.25 6.59
CA PRO A 152 4.16 -19.08 7.44
C PRO A 152 2.69 -18.76 7.52
N TYR A 153 2.19 -18.55 8.74
CA TYR A 153 0.79 -18.25 9.01
C TYR A 153 0.61 -16.82 9.51
N LEU A 154 1.44 -16.41 10.47
CA LEU A 154 1.48 -15.05 11.00
C LEU A 154 2.90 -14.52 10.91
N LEU A 155 3.06 -13.28 10.44
CA LEU A 155 4.34 -12.58 10.42
C LEU A 155 4.24 -11.29 11.23
N LEU A 156 5.15 -11.09 12.18
CA LEU A 156 5.23 -9.89 12.99
C LEU A 156 6.40 -9.02 12.52
N TYR A 157 6.09 -7.79 12.14
CA TYR A 157 7.05 -6.78 11.73
C TYR A 157 6.99 -5.56 12.65
N SER A 158 8.14 -4.96 12.93
CA SER A 158 8.25 -3.68 13.65
C SER A 158 8.89 -2.62 12.76
N LYS A 159 8.42 -1.39 12.86
CA LYS A 159 8.95 -0.25 12.11
C LYS A 159 10.41 0.00 12.52
N VAL A 160 11.24 0.32 11.53
CA VAL A 160 12.66 0.70 11.71
C VAL A 160 12.77 2.21 11.92
#